data_AF-A0A7Z7B7W2-F1
#
_entry.id   AF-A0A7Z7B7W2-F1
#
_cell.length_a   1.000
_cell.length_b   1.000
_cell.length_c   1.000
_cell.angle_alpha   90.00
_cell.angle_beta   90.00
_cell.angle_gamma   90.00
#
_symmetry.space_group_name_H-M   'P 1'
#
loop_
_entity.id
_entity.type
_entity.pdbx_description
1 polymer ?
#
loop_
_entity_poly.entity_id
_entity_poly.type
_entity_poly.pdbx_seq_one_letter_code
_entity_poly.pdbx_strand_id
1 'polypeptide(L)'
;MRRDGVFPVKSPAPFTRACSRRVDFGHTLLEMTIAMALGLIVTAGAVSLYRSQRIAFTQAADAAQIHDAGMTALTLIGEQLQMAGFVPADMPGTYTARPRLFGCSGGRPIGADDSLTCESLATHSDGVAVRYVADSVSTWPSTAGLATDCLGQGVTKTDADAPGVSVVNRFYAKASGSTGEPELYCEGTGKANSSQPLVEGVERVRLRYWLVAASSAMDAAQLLPAQWANVVAVDVCVLVRGAPQTLQSRYLDCEGVSALSVDARVRRAFWRRVAIRNNEGRAA
;
A
#
# COMPACT_ATOMS: atom_id res chain seq x y z
N MET A 1 76.79 -16.95 -6.24
CA MET A 1 77.65 -15.83 -6.68
C MET A 1 77.28 -14.59 -5.89
N ARG A 2 77.98 -14.39 -4.76
CA ARG A 2 77.99 -13.13 -4.00
C ARG A 2 78.88 -12.15 -4.78
N ARG A 3 78.43 -10.91 -4.95
CA ARG A 3 79.30 -9.79 -5.32
C ARG A 3 79.29 -8.80 -4.17
N ASP A 4 80.44 -8.71 -3.54
CA ASP A 4 80.82 -7.72 -2.54
C ASP A 4 80.93 -6.34 -3.21
N GLY A 5 80.22 -5.38 -2.65
CA GLY A 5 80.28 -3.97 -3.05
C GLY A 5 80.47 -3.12 -1.82
N VAL A 6 81.73 -2.97 -1.41
CA VAL A 6 82.17 -2.03 -0.36
C VAL A 6 82.11 -0.62 -0.95
N PHE A 7 81.22 0.22 -0.42
CA PHE A 7 81.22 1.67 -0.68
C PHE A 7 81.73 2.42 0.56
N PRO A 8 82.58 3.46 0.38
CA PRO A 8 83.18 4.18 1.48
C PRO A 8 82.16 5.06 2.21
N VAL A 9 82.23 5.02 3.54
CA VAL A 9 81.49 5.88 4.47
C VAL A 9 81.93 7.33 4.26
N LYS A 10 81.03 8.16 3.73
CA LYS A 10 81.19 9.61 3.64
C LYS A 10 80.61 10.23 4.90
N SER A 11 81.47 10.83 5.73
CA SER A 11 81.08 11.56 6.93
C SER A 11 80.00 12.61 6.64
N PRO A 12 78.91 12.69 7.40
CA PRO A 12 77.94 13.76 7.23
C PRO A 12 78.58 15.09 7.68
N ALA A 13 78.51 16.10 6.81
CA ALA A 13 78.79 17.47 7.17
C ALA A 13 77.84 17.92 8.31
N PRO A 14 78.27 18.83 9.20
CA PRO A 14 77.41 19.33 10.25
C PRO A 14 76.20 20.03 9.61
N PHE A 15 75.00 19.49 9.83
CA PHE A 15 73.75 20.20 9.60
C PHE A 15 73.77 21.42 10.53
N THR A 16 74.08 22.59 9.97
CA THR A 16 73.72 23.87 10.58
C THR A 16 72.21 23.86 10.73
N ARG A 17 71.72 23.65 11.96
CA ARG A 17 70.34 23.95 12.32
C ARG A 17 70.13 25.43 12.03
N ALA A 18 69.53 25.73 10.89
CA ALA A 18 68.85 27.00 10.70
C ALA A 18 67.82 27.06 11.83
N CYS A 19 68.09 27.90 12.83
CA CYS A 19 67.13 28.23 13.87
C CYS A 19 66.00 28.97 13.14
N SER A 20 64.99 28.22 12.71
CA SER A 20 63.73 28.80 12.25
C SER A 20 63.19 29.57 13.44
N ARG A 21 63.36 30.90 13.40
CA ARG A 21 62.65 31.81 14.29
C ARG A 21 61.18 31.51 14.03
N ARG A 22 60.53 30.83 14.98
CA ARG A 22 59.08 30.94 15.10
C ARG A 22 58.83 32.43 15.36
N VAL A 23 58.37 33.11 14.33
CA VAL A 23 57.77 34.42 14.51
C VAL A 23 56.45 34.11 15.19
N ASP A 24 56.43 34.23 16.52
CA ASP A 24 55.18 34.25 17.27
C ASP A 24 54.47 35.54 16.89
N PHE A 25 53.65 35.47 15.84
CA PHE A 25 52.64 36.48 15.57
C PHE A 25 51.59 36.34 16.67
N GLY A 26 51.59 37.25 17.63
CA GLY A 26 50.46 37.42 18.52
C GLY A 26 49.23 37.73 17.68
N HIS A 27 48.32 36.77 17.54
CA HIS A 27 47.04 36.99 16.87
C HIS A 27 46.33 38.15 17.55
N THR A 28 45.99 39.18 16.77
CA THR A 28 45.20 40.29 17.30
C THR A 28 43.81 39.78 17.63
N LEU A 29 43.18 40.29 18.70
CA LEU A 29 41.78 39.96 19.06
C LEU A 29 40.83 40.06 17.86
N LEU A 30 41.10 41.01 16.96
CA LEU A 30 40.36 41.21 15.71
C LEU A 30 40.38 39.96 14.82
N GLU A 31 41.53 39.32 14.64
CA GLU A 31 41.69 38.15 13.77
C GLU A 31 40.88 36.94 14.29
N MET A 32 40.86 36.73 15.60
CA MET A 32 40.03 35.70 16.24
C MET A 32 38.54 36.01 16.11
N THR A 33 38.12 37.28 16.25
CA THR A 33 36.72 37.65 16.05
C THR A 33 36.26 37.46 14.60
N ILE A 34 37.10 37.78 13.61
CA ILE A 34 36.80 37.58 12.19
C ILE A 34 36.74 36.08 11.88
N ALA A 35 37.71 35.30 12.33
CA ALA A 35 37.74 33.85 12.10
C ALA A 35 36.50 33.17 12.72
N MET A 36 36.12 33.53 13.95
CA MET A 36 34.93 33.01 14.60
C MET A 36 33.64 33.44 13.89
N ALA A 37 33.54 34.70 13.46
CA ALA A 37 32.39 35.20 12.71
C ALA A 37 32.20 34.44 11.39
N LEU A 38 33.28 34.25 10.62
CA LEU A 38 33.24 33.49 9.37
C LEU A 38 32.91 32.01 9.62
N GLY A 39 33.51 31.39 10.65
CA GLY A 39 33.20 30.01 11.03
C GLY A 39 31.72 29.81 11.39
N LEU A 40 31.13 30.75 12.14
CA LEU A 40 29.71 30.73 12.48
C LEU A 40 28.82 30.87 11.24
N ILE A 41 29.17 31.74 10.29
CA ILE A 41 28.40 31.90 9.05
C ILE A 41 28.44 30.61 8.22
N VAL A 42 29.62 30.01 8.05
CA VAL A 42 29.77 28.76 7.26
C VAL A 42 29.02 27.61 7.92
N THR A 43 29.16 27.44 9.23
CA THR A 43 28.45 26.38 9.96
C THR A 43 26.93 26.60 9.97
N ALA A 44 26.44 27.84 10.14
CA ALA A 44 25.02 28.15 10.03
C ALA A 44 24.46 27.82 8.63
N GLY A 45 25.20 28.17 7.58
CA GLY A 45 24.86 27.82 6.20
C GLY A 45 24.78 26.31 5.99
N ALA A 46 25.79 25.57 6.46
CA ALA A 46 25.83 24.11 6.36
C ALA A 46 24.66 23.44 7.11
N VAL A 47 24.34 23.91 8.33
CA VAL A 47 23.21 23.40 9.12
C VAL A 47 21.87 23.70 8.43
N SER A 48 21.70 24.89 7.86
CA SER A 48 20.50 25.25 7.12
C SER A 48 20.29 24.34 5.91
N LEU A 49 21.34 24.14 5.10
CA LEU A 49 21.29 23.25 3.95
C LEU A 49 20.95 21.82 4.37
N TYR A 50 21.64 21.29 5.38
CA TYR A 50 21.38 19.95 5.90
C TYR A 50 19.93 19.77 6.37
N ARG A 51 19.37 20.75 7.08
CA ARG A 51 17.96 20.72 7.51
C ARG A 51 17.01 20.71 6.31
N SER A 52 17.23 21.56 5.32
CA SER A 52 16.40 21.61 4.11
C SER A 52 16.42 20.28 3.35
N GLN A 53 17.60 19.67 3.22
CA GLN A 53 17.78 18.37 2.58
C GLN A 53 17.08 17.26 3.37
N ARG A 54 17.17 17.28 4.71
CA ARG A 54 16.52 16.28 5.55
C ARG A 54 15.00 16.35 5.44
N ILE A 55 14.42 17.55 5.47
CA ILE A 55 12.97 17.74 5.32
C ILE A 55 12.50 17.25 3.95
N ALA A 56 13.18 17.66 2.88
CA ALA A 56 12.87 17.23 1.52
C ALA A 56 12.94 15.70 1.38
N PHE A 57 13.96 15.07 1.97
CA PHE A 57 14.10 13.62 1.97
C PHE A 57 12.96 12.91 2.70
N THR A 58 12.56 13.40 3.88
CA THR A 58 11.44 12.81 4.63
C THR A 58 10.10 12.94 3.91
N GLN A 59 9.86 14.08 3.25
CA GLN A 59 8.65 14.29 2.46
C GLN A 59 8.62 13.39 1.21
N ALA A 60 9.77 13.23 0.55
CA ALA A 60 9.88 12.32 -0.59
C ALA A 60 9.67 10.85 -0.19
N ALA A 61 10.21 10.44 0.96
CA ALA A 61 10.02 9.09 1.49
C ALA A 61 8.55 8.82 1.85
N ASP A 62 7.88 9.75 2.54
CA ASP A 62 6.46 9.65 2.87
C ASP A 62 5.58 9.59 1.61
N ALA A 63 5.86 10.43 0.61
CA ALA A 63 5.15 10.40 -0.66
C ALA A 63 5.33 9.08 -1.42
N ALA A 64 6.53 8.47 -1.35
CA ALA A 64 6.80 7.17 -1.94
C ALA A 64 6.04 6.05 -1.21
N GLN A 65 6.01 6.07 0.13
CA GLN A 65 5.24 5.10 0.92
C GLN A 65 3.73 5.21 0.64
N ILE A 66 3.19 6.42 0.59
CA ILE A 66 1.79 6.66 0.22
C ILE A 66 1.47 6.09 -1.17
N HIS A 67 2.37 6.30 -2.14
CA HIS A 67 2.20 5.81 -3.49
C HIS A 67 2.24 4.28 -3.55
N ASP A 68 3.23 3.67 -2.90
CA ASP A 68 3.40 2.22 -2.86
C ASP A 68 2.19 1.53 -2.22
N ALA A 69 1.73 2.04 -1.06
CA ALA A 69 0.52 1.55 -0.41
C ALA A 69 -0.72 1.68 -1.29
N GLY A 70 -0.90 2.83 -1.96
CA GLY A 70 -2.03 3.06 -2.86
C GLY A 70 -2.04 2.11 -4.06
N MET A 71 -0.90 1.94 -4.71
CA MET A 71 -0.76 1.05 -5.86
C MET A 71 -0.89 -0.42 -5.47
N THR A 72 -0.34 -0.82 -4.32
CA THR A 72 -0.46 -2.19 -3.78
C THR A 72 -1.92 -2.50 -3.46
N ALA A 73 -2.64 -1.60 -2.77
CA ALA A 73 -4.06 -1.77 -2.47
C ALA A 73 -4.92 -1.92 -3.74
N LEU A 74 -4.71 -1.06 -4.75
CA LEU A 74 -5.41 -1.14 -6.03
C LEU A 74 -5.06 -2.41 -6.84
N THR A 75 -3.86 -2.94 -6.65
CA THR A 75 -3.43 -4.19 -7.28
C THR A 75 -4.14 -5.37 -6.64
N LEU A 76 -4.06 -5.50 -5.32
CA LEU A 76 -4.69 -6.59 -4.55
C LEU A 76 -6.21 -6.65 -4.78
N ILE A 77 -6.92 -5.52 -4.61
CA ILE A 77 -8.37 -5.47 -4.84
C ILE A 77 -8.68 -5.73 -6.32
N GLY A 78 -7.89 -5.17 -7.23
CA GLY A 78 -8.12 -5.29 -8.66
C GLY A 78 -7.95 -6.71 -9.20
N GLU A 79 -6.93 -7.43 -8.76
CA GLU A 79 -6.72 -8.85 -9.12
C GLU A 79 -7.89 -9.73 -8.68
N GLN A 80 -8.37 -9.50 -7.45
CA GLN A 80 -9.50 -10.25 -6.90
C GLN A 80 -10.79 -9.94 -7.65
N LEU A 81 -11.08 -8.66 -7.90
CA LEU A 81 -12.23 -8.25 -8.72
C LEU A 81 -12.19 -8.84 -10.14
N GLN A 82 -11.01 -9.01 -10.75
CA GLN A 82 -10.91 -9.65 -12.07
C GLN A 82 -11.27 -11.14 -12.02
N MET A 83 -11.05 -11.81 -10.89
CA MET A 83 -11.46 -13.19 -10.68
C MET A 83 -12.94 -13.33 -10.33
N ALA A 84 -13.65 -12.24 -10.00
CA ALA A 84 -15.06 -12.28 -9.63
C ALA A 84 -15.88 -13.06 -10.66
N GLY A 85 -16.62 -14.06 -10.18
CA GLY A 85 -17.49 -14.92 -10.99
C GLY A 85 -16.77 -16.00 -11.78
N PHE A 86 -15.44 -16.14 -11.64
CA PHE A 86 -14.70 -17.19 -12.32
C PHE A 86 -15.20 -18.58 -11.88
N VAL A 87 -15.35 -19.46 -12.87
CA VAL A 87 -15.78 -20.83 -12.72
C VAL A 87 -14.95 -21.71 -13.68
N PRO A 88 -14.35 -22.82 -13.22
CA PRO A 88 -13.66 -23.76 -14.08
C PRO A 88 -14.54 -24.29 -15.23
N ALA A 89 -13.95 -24.51 -16.40
CA ALA A 89 -14.69 -24.90 -17.61
C ALA A 89 -15.30 -26.32 -17.54
N ASP A 90 -14.77 -27.17 -16.67
CA ASP A 90 -15.26 -28.52 -16.38
C ASP A 90 -16.37 -28.54 -15.31
N MET A 91 -16.78 -27.36 -14.82
CA MET A 91 -17.89 -27.27 -13.88
C MET A 91 -19.22 -27.75 -14.51
N PRO A 92 -19.99 -28.60 -13.82
CA PRO A 92 -21.27 -29.08 -14.33
C PRO A 92 -22.23 -27.94 -14.66
N GLY A 93 -22.98 -28.05 -15.76
CA GLY A 93 -24.01 -27.08 -16.15
C GLY A 93 -25.19 -26.96 -15.17
N THR A 94 -25.27 -27.84 -14.17
CA THR A 94 -26.20 -27.75 -13.04
C THR A 94 -25.73 -26.79 -11.94
N TYR A 95 -24.50 -26.25 -12.04
CA TYR A 95 -24.00 -25.27 -11.08
C TYR A 95 -24.82 -23.99 -11.10
N THR A 96 -25.47 -23.71 -9.98
CA THR A 96 -26.24 -22.48 -9.81
C THR A 96 -25.28 -21.32 -9.54
N ALA A 97 -25.18 -20.40 -10.50
CA ALA A 97 -24.40 -19.19 -10.35
C ALA A 97 -24.92 -18.35 -9.17
N ARG A 98 -24.03 -18.07 -8.22
CA ARG A 98 -24.26 -17.17 -7.09
C ARG A 98 -23.81 -15.75 -7.44
N PRO A 99 -24.30 -14.71 -6.75
CA PRO A 99 -23.81 -13.35 -6.93
C PRO A 99 -22.28 -13.31 -6.79
N ARG A 100 -21.60 -12.90 -7.86
CA ARG A 100 -20.13 -12.83 -7.94
C ARG A 100 -19.53 -11.71 -7.10
N LEU A 101 -20.33 -10.68 -6.83
CA LEU A 101 -19.97 -9.52 -6.06
C LEU A 101 -21.10 -9.19 -5.09
N PHE A 102 -20.72 -8.69 -3.93
CA PHE A 102 -21.60 -8.02 -3.00
C PHE A 102 -20.82 -6.87 -2.35
N GLY A 103 -21.41 -5.68 -2.33
CA GLY A 103 -20.76 -4.48 -1.81
C GLY A 103 -21.52 -3.88 -0.64
N CYS A 104 -20.80 -3.11 0.17
CA CYS A 104 -21.34 -2.31 1.25
C CYS A 104 -20.85 -0.88 1.10
N SER A 105 -21.77 0.09 1.15
CA SER A 105 -21.43 1.51 1.22
C SER A 105 -21.23 1.92 2.67
N GLY A 106 -20.07 2.50 2.98
CA GLY A 106 -19.71 2.89 4.35
C GLY A 106 -19.66 1.74 5.37
N GLY A 107 -19.48 0.50 4.90
CA GLY A 107 -19.44 -0.69 5.74
C GLY A 107 -18.69 -1.85 5.08
N ARG A 108 -18.59 -2.97 5.82
CA ARG A 108 -18.00 -4.22 5.33
C ARG A 108 -19.03 -5.34 5.16
N PRO A 109 -18.84 -6.26 4.21
CA PRO A 109 -19.61 -7.51 4.15
C PRO A 109 -19.35 -8.40 5.36
N ILE A 110 -20.41 -8.93 5.95
CA ILE A 110 -20.39 -9.90 7.07
C ILE A 110 -21.44 -10.99 6.86
N GLY A 111 -21.42 -12.02 7.72
CA GLY A 111 -22.39 -13.11 7.72
C GLY A 111 -21.87 -14.35 6.99
N ALA A 112 -22.79 -15.28 6.70
CA ALA A 112 -22.47 -16.45 5.88
C ALA A 112 -22.27 -16.03 4.42
N ASP A 113 -21.39 -16.71 3.70
CA ASP A 113 -21.01 -16.35 2.34
C ASP A 113 -22.21 -16.25 1.38
N ASP A 114 -23.21 -17.11 1.55
CA ASP A 114 -24.42 -17.14 0.72
C ASP A 114 -25.52 -16.15 1.16
N SER A 115 -25.34 -15.47 2.30
CA SER A 115 -26.30 -14.51 2.85
C SER A 115 -25.58 -13.31 3.47
N LEU A 116 -24.77 -12.63 2.66
CA LEU A 116 -23.99 -11.48 3.10
C LEU A 116 -24.89 -10.29 3.47
N THR A 117 -24.47 -9.58 4.52
CA THR A 117 -25.08 -8.32 4.97
C THR A 117 -23.99 -7.29 5.24
N CYS A 118 -24.38 -6.03 5.46
CA CYS A 118 -23.44 -4.95 5.70
C CYS A 118 -23.37 -4.58 7.18
N GLU A 119 -22.16 -4.54 7.71
CA GLU A 119 -21.84 -3.91 8.99
C GLU A 119 -21.23 -2.54 8.75
N SER A 120 -21.82 -1.48 9.31
CA SER A 120 -21.29 -0.12 9.16
C SER A 120 -19.93 0.02 9.84
N LEU A 121 -19.01 0.73 9.19
CA LEU A 121 -17.68 1.03 9.72
C LEU A 121 -17.59 2.49 10.15
N ALA A 122 -16.92 2.76 11.27
CA ALA A 122 -16.69 4.13 11.75
C ALA A 122 -15.90 5.00 10.76
N THR A 123 -15.07 4.38 9.91
CA THR A 123 -14.32 5.05 8.84
C THR A 123 -15.19 5.46 7.65
N HIS A 124 -16.43 4.96 7.59
CA HIS A 124 -17.29 5.01 6.41
C HIS A 124 -16.57 4.54 5.14
N SER A 125 -15.67 3.57 5.27
CA SER A 125 -15.09 2.87 4.12
C SER A 125 -16.10 1.92 3.54
N ASP A 126 -16.14 1.85 2.22
CA ASP A 126 -16.84 0.79 1.51
C ASP A 126 -16.08 -0.54 1.68
N GLY A 127 -16.81 -1.62 1.42
CA GLY A 127 -16.26 -2.97 1.39
C GLY A 127 -16.90 -3.80 0.28
N VAL A 128 -16.19 -4.83 -0.15
CA VAL A 128 -16.64 -5.74 -1.22
C VAL A 128 -16.31 -7.17 -0.88
N ALA A 129 -17.25 -8.06 -1.12
CA ALA A 129 -17.06 -9.50 -1.14
C ALA A 129 -16.98 -9.94 -2.61
N VAL A 130 -15.93 -10.68 -2.93
CA VAL A 130 -15.65 -11.20 -4.26
C VAL A 130 -15.70 -12.70 -4.21
N ARG A 131 -16.54 -13.28 -5.05
CA ARG A 131 -16.75 -14.72 -5.12
C ARG A 131 -16.24 -15.28 -6.43
N TYR A 132 -15.55 -16.41 -6.35
CA TYR A 132 -15.16 -17.24 -7.49
C TYR A 132 -15.06 -18.70 -7.08
N VAL A 133 -14.96 -19.60 -8.05
CA VAL A 133 -14.65 -20.99 -7.81
C VAL A 133 -13.17 -21.21 -8.11
N ALA A 134 -12.45 -21.74 -7.13
CA ALA A 134 -11.02 -22.03 -7.24
C ALA A 134 -10.74 -23.53 -7.30
N ASP A 135 -9.63 -23.88 -7.90
CA ASP A 135 -8.96 -25.17 -7.77
C ASP A 135 -7.47 -24.93 -7.46
N SER A 136 -6.67 -25.99 -7.42
CA SER A 136 -5.22 -25.91 -7.16
C SER A 136 -4.41 -25.33 -8.31
N VAL A 137 -5.04 -24.98 -9.44
CA VAL A 137 -4.43 -24.35 -10.62
C VAL A 137 -4.75 -22.87 -10.67
N SER A 138 -6.00 -22.51 -10.35
CA SER A 138 -6.55 -21.16 -10.38
C SER A 138 -6.07 -20.30 -9.21
N THR A 139 -5.57 -20.93 -8.14
CA THR A 139 -4.97 -20.27 -6.99
C THR A 139 -3.68 -20.97 -6.60
N TRP A 140 -2.80 -20.26 -5.89
CA TRP A 140 -1.61 -20.88 -5.33
C TRP A 140 -2.02 -21.97 -4.33
N PRO A 141 -1.53 -23.21 -4.45
CA PRO A 141 -1.89 -24.26 -3.53
C PRO A 141 -1.27 -24.01 -2.15
N SER A 142 -2.08 -24.22 -1.11
CA SER A 142 -1.58 -24.33 0.27
C SER A 142 -0.65 -25.55 0.43
N THR A 143 0.01 -25.66 1.57
CA THR A 143 0.85 -26.84 1.91
C THR A 143 0.08 -28.15 1.88
N ALA A 144 -1.24 -28.12 2.08
CA ALA A 144 -2.12 -29.29 1.98
C ALA A 144 -2.63 -29.54 0.54
N GLY A 145 -2.15 -28.81 -0.46
CA GLY A 145 -2.60 -28.91 -1.85
C GLY A 145 -3.99 -28.32 -2.12
N LEU A 146 -4.57 -27.59 -1.15
CA LEU A 146 -5.88 -26.95 -1.29
C LEU A 146 -5.76 -25.61 -1.99
N ALA A 147 -6.79 -25.26 -2.77
CA ALA A 147 -6.99 -23.90 -3.28
C ALA A 147 -7.02 -22.89 -2.12
N THR A 148 -6.61 -21.65 -2.37
CA THR A 148 -6.43 -20.65 -1.31
C THR A 148 -7.31 -19.42 -1.48
N ASP A 149 -7.60 -18.78 -0.35
CA ASP A 149 -8.23 -17.48 -0.28
C ASP A 149 -7.20 -16.32 -0.38
N CYS A 150 -7.66 -15.08 -0.22
CA CYS A 150 -6.81 -13.88 -0.29
C CYS A 150 -5.67 -13.84 0.74
N LEU A 151 -5.72 -14.67 1.78
CA LEU A 151 -4.72 -14.77 2.84
C LEU A 151 -3.82 -16.00 2.67
N GLY A 152 -3.96 -16.75 1.57
CA GLY A 152 -3.24 -18.00 1.34
C GLY A 152 -3.75 -19.15 2.20
N GLN A 153 -4.93 -19.03 2.82
CA GLN A 153 -5.49 -20.07 3.67
C GLN A 153 -6.22 -21.09 2.81
N GLY A 154 -5.94 -22.38 3.03
CA GLY A 154 -6.52 -23.47 2.26
C GLY A 154 -8.04 -23.57 2.49
N VAL A 155 -8.80 -23.64 1.40
CA VAL A 155 -10.26 -23.77 1.42
C VAL A 155 -10.62 -25.23 1.15
N THR A 156 -11.32 -25.87 2.10
CA THR A 156 -11.73 -27.26 1.97
C THR A 156 -12.96 -27.40 1.08
N LYS A 157 -12.98 -28.43 0.22
CA LYS A 157 -14.18 -28.81 -0.53
C LYS A 157 -15.30 -29.17 0.43
N THR A 158 -16.42 -28.47 0.33
CA THR A 158 -17.69 -28.85 0.97
C THR A 158 -18.45 -29.87 0.14
N ASP A 159 -18.30 -29.81 -1.19
CA ASP A 159 -18.90 -30.75 -2.13
C ASP A 159 -17.79 -31.60 -2.76
N ALA A 160 -17.73 -32.89 -2.39
CA ALA A 160 -16.66 -33.80 -2.82
C ALA A 160 -16.59 -33.97 -4.35
N ASP A 161 -17.74 -33.90 -5.02
CA ASP A 161 -17.88 -34.09 -6.46
C ASP A 161 -17.73 -32.80 -7.28
N ALA A 162 -17.63 -31.63 -6.64
CA ALA A 162 -17.41 -30.38 -7.34
C ALA A 162 -15.95 -30.26 -7.82
N PRO A 163 -15.69 -29.85 -9.08
CA PRO A 163 -14.33 -29.71 -9.58
C PRO A 163 -13.50 -28.67 -8.81
N GLY A 164 -14.15 -27.67 -8.20
CA GLY A 164 -13.49 -26.64 -7.39
C GLY A 164 -14.18 -26.33 -6.05
N VAL A 165 -13.71 -25.29 -5.38
CA VAL A 165 -14.22 -24.75 -4.11
C VAL A 165 -14.71 -23.32 -4.30
N SER A 166 -15.83 -22.96 -3.68
CA SER A 166 -16.26 -21.57 -3.65
C SER A 166 -15.38 -20.78 -2.68
N VAL A 167 -14.68 -19.78 -3.19
CA VAL A 167 -13.88 -18.83 -2.40
C VAL A 167 -14.61 -17.50 -2.36
N VAL A 168 -14.75 -16.92 -1.17
CA VAL A 168 -15.24 -15.55 -0.97
C VAL A 168 -14.18 -14.76 -0.22
N ASN A 169 -13.69 -13.70 -0.87
CA ASN A 169 -12.73 -12.77 -0.29
C ASN A 169 -13.39 -11.42 -0.03
N ARG A 170 -13.30 -10.93 1.19
CA ARG A 170 -13.91 -9.67 1.64
C ARG A 170 -12.82 -8.64 1.89
N PHE A 171 -12.89 -7.52 1.19
CA PHE A 171 -11.95 -6.40 1.31
C PHE A 171 -12.66 -5.19 1.90
N TYR A 172 -12.01 -4.53 2.86
CA TYR A 172 -12.51 -3.30 3.50
C TYR A 172 -11.37 -2.59 4.23
N ALA A 173 -11.47 -1.28 4.45
CA ALA A 173 -10.49 -0.52 5.22
C ALA A 173 -11.04 -0.15 6.60
N LYS A 174 -10.24 -0.35 7.64
CA LYS A 174 -10.56 0.06 9.01
C LYS A 174 -9.29 0.42 9.77
N ALA A 175 -9.46 1.12 10.90
CA ALA A 175 -8.38 1.29 11.85
C ALA A 175 -8.04 -0.06 12.52
N SER A 176 -6.75 -0.31 12.67
CA SER A 176 -6.21 -1.42 13.43
C SER A 176 -6.64 -1.35 14.89
N GLY A 177 -7.06 -2.48 15.44
CA GLY A 177 -7.44 -2.56 16.86
C GLY A 177 -6.25 -2.42 17.81
N SER A 178 -5.02 -2.70 17.34
CA SER A 178 -3.80 -2.64 18.15
C SER A 178 -3.04 -1.32 17.99
N THR A 179 -2.93 -0.80 16.77
CA THR A 179 -2.14 0.42 16.49
C THR A 179 -3.00 1.67 16.33
N GLY A 180 -4.29 1.52 16.03
CA GLY A 180 -5.17 2.64 15.65
C GLY A 180 -4.86 3.24 14.26
N GLU A 181 -3.86 2.71 13.55
CA GLU A 181 -3.54 3.14 12.20
C GLU A 181 -4.48 2.47 11.18
N PRO A 182 -4.88 3.18 10.12
CA PRO A 182 -5.75 2.65 9.09
C PRO A 182 -5.03 1.61 8.24
N GLU A 183 -5.71 0.52 7.94
CA GLU A 183 -5.18 -0.57 7.14
C GLU A 183 -6.28 -1.12 6.21
N LEU A 184 -5.88 -1.62 5.04
CA LEU A 184 -6.71 -2.46 4.20
C LEU A 184 -6.71 -3.87 4.78
N TYR A 185 -7.88 -4.43 5.01
CA TYR A 185 -8.06 -5.79 5.49
C TYR A 185 -8.54 -6.70 4.39
N CYS A 186 -8.15 -7.98 4.47
CA CYS A 186 -8.88 -9.07 3.83
C CYS A 186 -9.39 -10.09 4.84
N GLU A 187 -10.52 -10.70 4.52
CA GLU A 187 -11.09 -11.87 5.20
C GLU A 187 -11.54 -12.85 4.12
N GLY A 188 -10.97 -14.06 4.13
CA GLY A 188 -11.29 -15.10 3.16
C GLY A 188 -12.05 -16.28 3.79
N THR A 189 -12.63 -17.13 2.95
CA THR A 189 -13.37 -18.33 3.37
C THR A 189 -12.48 -19.42 3.99
N GLY A 190 -11.15 -19.39 3.78
CA GLY A 190 -10.23 -20.43 4.26
C GLY A 190 -10.16 -20.54 5.78
N LYS A 191 -10.41 -19.43 6.49
CA LYS A 191 -10.64 -19.44 7.93
C LYS A 191 -11.65 -18.37 8.31
N ALA A 192 -12.85 -18.82 8.67
CA ALA A 192 -13.94 -17.95 9.07
C ALA A 192 -13.52 -16.95 10.18
N ASN A 193 -13.96 -15.69 10.03
CA ASN A 193 -13.72 -14.59 10.97
C ASN A 193 -12.23 -14.28 11.22
N SER A 194 -11.32 -14.70 10.34
CA SER A 194 -9.89 -14.46 10.47
C SER A 194 -9.41 -13.35 9.54
N SER A 195 -9.90 -12.12 9.77
CA SER A 195 -9.46 -10.98 8.97
C SER A 195 -8.03 -10.56 9.31
N GLN A 196 -7.22 -10.21 8.31
CA GLN A 196 -5.82 -9.78 8.46
C GLN A 196 -5.57 -8.48 7.71
N PRO A 197 -4.68 -7.61 8.23
CA PRO A 197 -4.23 -6.42 7.52
C PRO A 197 -3.31 -6.82 6.36
N LEU A 198 -3.47 -6.13 5.23
CA LEU A 198 -2.69 -6.34 4.01
C LEU A 198 -1.83 -5.13 3.66
N VAL A 199 -2.38 -3.92 3.82
CA VAL A 199 -1.71 -2.67 3.42
C VAL A 199 -1.96 -1.61 4.48
N GLU A 200 -0.89 -1.10 5.07
CA GLU A 200 -0.94 0.00 6.02
C GLU A 200 -1.23 1.35 5.34
N GLY A 201 -1.77 2.30 6.10
CA GLY A 201 -2.05 3.66 5.63
C GLY A 201 -3.34 3.80 4.82
N VAL A 202 -3.99 2.70 4.42
CA VAL A 202 -5.25 2.74 3.67
C VAL A 202 -6.41 3.14 4.59
N GLU A 203 -6.76 4.42 4.57
CA GLU A 203 -7.78 5.04 5.42
C GLU A 203 -9.20 4.78 4.95
N ARG A 204 -9.42 4.78 3.63
CA ARG A 204 -10.74 4.57 3.05
C ARG A 204 -10.63 3.88 1.70
N VAL A 205 -11.52 2.91 1.48
CA VAL A 205 -11.83 2.37 0.17
C VAL A 205 -13.21 2.89 -0.24
N ARG A 206 -13.36 3.29 -1.49
CA ARG A 206 -14.63 3.71 -2.10
C ARG A 206 -14.85 2.90 -3.36
N LEU A 207 -16.06 2.36 -3.51
CA LEU A 207 -16.40 1.43 -4.57
C LEU A 207 -17.69 1.85 -5.26
N ARG A 208 -17.62 2.05 -6.58
CA ARG A 208 -18.80 2.33 -7.40
C ARG A 208 -18.93 1.30 -8.52
N TYR A 209 -20.16 0.86 -8.77
CA TYR A 209 -20.46 -0.28 -9.60
C TYR A 209 -21.11 0.18 -10.91
N TRP A 210 -20.60 -0.33 -12.03
CA TRP A 210 -21.16 -0.12 -13.35
C TRP A 210 -22.01 -1.32 -13.71
N LEU A 211 -23.31 -1.11 -13.94
CA LEU A 211 -24.20 -2.14 -14.48
C LEU A 211 -24.12 -2.17 -16.01
N VAL A 212 -24.52 -3.29 -16.62
CA VAL A 212 -24.71 -3.39 -18.07
C VAL A 212 -25.55 -2.20 -18.56
N ALA A 213 -25.06 -1.50 -19.58
CA ALA A 213 -25.71 -0.33 -20.20
C ALA A 213 -26.01 0.86 -19.26
N ALA A 214 -25.39 0.94 -18.07
CA ALA A 214 -25.56 2.08 -17.19
C ALA A 214 -24.78 3.32 -17.69
N SER A 215 -25.41 4.50 -17.56
CA SER A 215 -24.80 5.79 -17.89
C SER A 215 -23.87 6.34 -16.80
N SER A 216 -24.00 5.84 -15.57
CA SER A 216 -23.19 6.26 -14.41
C SER A 216 -22.97 5.10 -13.45
N ALA A 217 -21.86 5.16 -12.71
CA ALA A 217 -21.60 4.24 -11.62
C ALA A 217 -22.60 4.46 -10.47
N MET A 218 -22.94 3.39 -9.76
CA MET A 218 -23.85 3.39 -8.61
C MET A 218 -23.14 2.94 -7.34
N ASP A 219 -23.59 3.42 -6.19
CA ASP A 219 -23.15 2.94 -4.89
C ASP A 219 -23.79 1.60 -4.55
N ALA A 220 -23.11 0.78 -3.75
CA ALA A 220 -23.65 -0.51 -3.31
C ALA A 220 -25.04 -0.39 -2.65
N ALA A 221 -25.27 0.66 -1.87
CA ALA A 221 -26.56 0.92 -1.22
C ALA A 221 -27.72 1.15 -2.21
N GLN A 222 -27.44 1.45 -3.48
CA GLN A 222 -28.43 1.67 -4.53
C GLN A 222 -28.74 0.38 -5.32
N LEU A 223 -27.93 -0.68 -5.18
CA LEU A 223 -28.11 -1.93 -5.92
C LEU A 223 -29.06 -2.88 -5.20
N LEU A 224 -30.07 -3.36 -5.93
CA LEU A 224 -30.93 -4.46 -5.51
C LEU A 224 -30.19 -5.80 -5.61
N PRO A 225 -30.57 -6.83 -4.82
CA PRO A 225 -29.92 -8.14 -4.85
C PRO A 225 -29.77 -8.76 -6.25
N ALA A 226 -30.79 -8.64 -7.11
CA ALA A 226 -30.77 -9.17 -8.46
C ALA A 226 -29.83 -8.42 -9.42
N GLN A 227 -29.48 -7.17 -9.12
CA GLN A 227 -28.64 -6.33 -10.00
C GLN A 227 -27.15 -6.63 -9.86
N TRP A 228 -26.70 -7.29 -8.79
CA TRP A 228 -25.30 -7.70 -8.62
C TRP A 228 -24.81 -8.60 -9.75
N ALA A 229 -25.70 -9.40 -10.33
CA ALA A 229 -25.41 -10.24 -11.49
C ALA A 229 -25.13 -9.43 -12.77
N ASN A 230 -25.48 -8.15 -12.82
CA ASN A 230 -25.34 -7.27 -13.98
C ASN A 230 -24.17 -6.28 -13.84
N VAL A 231 -23.34 -6.40 -12.80
CA VAL A 231 -22.16 -5.53 -12.62
C VAL A 231 -21.07 -5.92 -13.62
N VAL A 232 -20.68 -5.00 -14.50
CA VAL A 232 -19.66 -5.20 -15.54
C VAL A 232 -18.32 -4.55 -15.23
N ALA A 233 -18.29 -3.54 -14.35
CA ALA A 233 -17.06 -2.94 -13.88
C ALA A 233 -17.23 -2.33 -12.48
N VAL A 234 -16.11 -2.12 -11.79
CA VAL A 234 -16.05 -1.47 -10.49
C VAL A 234 -14.99 -0.37 -10.55
N ASP A 235 -15.37 0.85 -10.20
CA ASP A 235 -14.45 1.93 -9.89
C ASP A 235 -13.98 1.78 -8.45
N VAL A 236 -12.68 1.55 -8.29
CA VAL A 236 -12.03 1.44 -6.99
C VAL A 236 -11.26 2.72 -6.73
N CYS A 237 -11.53 3.37 -5.61
CA CYS A 237 -10.69 4.42 -5.08
C CYS A 237 -10.15 4.05 -3.70
N VAL A 238 -8.87 4.33 -3.48
CA VAL A 238 -8.19 4.12 -2.20
C VAL A 238 -7.63 5.46 -1.74
N LEU A 239 -8.03 5.92 -0.56
CA LEU A 239 -7.47 7.07 0.13
C LEU A 239 -6.40 6.58 1.11
N VAL A 240 -5.16 6.98 0.87
CA VAL A 240 -4.01 6.62 1.69
C VAL A 240 -3.57 7.82 2.52
N ARG A 241 -3.24 7.56 3.78
CA ARG A 241 -2.77 8.51 4.77
C ARG A 241 -1.29 8.29 5.07
N GLY A 242 -0.51 9.37 5.03
CA GLY A 242 0.91 9.36 5.37
C GLY A 242 1.20 9.71 6.82
N ALA A 243 2.46 10.04 7.06
CA ALA A 243 2.98 10.46 8.35
C ALA A 243 2.42 11.84 8.78
N PRO A 244 2.37 12.11 10.10
CA PRO A 244 2.07 13.44 10.63
C PRO A 244 3.04 14.50 10.11
N GLN A 245 2.50 15.67 9.76
CA GLN A 245 3.24 16.87 9.40
C GLN A 245 2.95 18.01 10.38
N THR A 246 3.67 19.12 10.21
CA THR A 246 3.52 20.32 11.06
C THR A 246 2.35 21.21 10.66
N LEU A 247 1.88 21.09 9.42
CA LEU A 247 0.82 21.93 8.85
C LEU A 247 -0.27 21.07 8.23
N GLN A 248 -1.49 21.59 8.26
CA GLN A 248 -2.61 21.00 7.54
C GLN A 248 -2.40 21.14 6.04
N SER A 249 -2.71 20.09 5.29
CA SER A 249 -2.64 20.06 3.83
C SER A 249 -4.02 19.85 3.23
N ARG A 250 -4.22 20.37 2.01
CA ARG A 250 -5.41 20.06 1.21
C ARG A 250 -5.18 18.80 0.41
N TYR A 251 -6.22 18.00 0.25
CA TYR A 251 -6.22 16.81 -0.59
C TYR A 251 -7.53 16.71 -1.37
N LEU A 252 -7.55 15.85 -2.39
CA LEU A 252 -8.76 15.43 -3.09
C LEU A 252 -9.17 14.07 -2.54
N ASP A 253 -10.42 13.95 -2.09
CA ASP A 253 -10.97 12.67 -1.64
C ASP A 253 -11.41 11.79 -2.83
N CYS A 254 -11.91 10.60 -2.52
CA CYS A 254 -12.39 9.66 -3.54
C CYS A 254 -13.60 10.14 -4.36
N GLU A 255 -14.32 11.15 -3.85
CA GLU A 255 -15.44 11.78 -4.53
C GLU A 255 -14.98 12.93 -5.45
N GLY A 256 -13.69 13.27 -5.42
CA GLY A 256 -13.11 14.39 -6.17
C GLY A 256 -13.29 15.74 -5.47
N VAL A 257 -13.70 15.74 -4.20
CA VAL A 257 -13.94 16.96 -3.41
C VAL A 257 -12.66 17.35 -2.69
N SER A 258 -12.34 18.65 -2.72
CA SER A 258 -11.19 19.18 -1.96
C SER A 258 -11.52 19.27 -0.47
N ALA A 259 -10.73 18.58 0.34
CA ALA A 259 -10.86 18.56 1.79
C ALA A 259 -9.56 19.03 2.46
N LEU A 260 -9.68 19.45 3.73
CA LEU A 260 -8.55 19.83 4.58
C LEU A 260 -8.22 18.69 5.54
N SER A 261 -6.94 18.34 5.62
CA SER A 261 -6.45 17.36 6.58
C SER A 261 -6.38 17.97 7.98
N VAL A 262 -7.42 17.78 8.80
CA VAL A 262 -7.51 18.37 10.14
C VAL A 262 -6.49 17.83 11.14
N ASP A 263 -6.01 16.59 10.96
CA ASP A 263 -5.02 15.90 11.79
C ASP A 263 -3.57 16.11 11.31
N ALA A 264 -3.35 17.05 10.39
CA ALA A 264 -2.04 17.35 9.78
C ALA A 264 -1.33 16.15 9.14
N ARG A 265 -2.06 15.13 8.67
CA ARG A 265 -1.50 14.00 7.90
C ARG A 265 -1.76 14.14 6.40
N VAL A 266 -0.74 13.97 5.57
CA VAL A 266 -0.95 14.01 4.11
C VAL A 266 -1.86 12.87 3.68
N ARG A 267 -2.76 13.17 2.75
CA ARG A 267 -3.66 12.19 2.14
C ARG A 267 -3.56 12.24 0.64
N ARG A 268 -3.65 11.08 0.00
CA ARG A 268 -3.71 10.97 -1.46
C ARG A 268 -4.67 9.87 -1.85
N ALA A 269 -5.57 10.20 -2.76
CA ALA A 269 -6.47 9.24 -3.38
C ALA A 269 -5.85 8.66 -4.66
N PHE A 270 -6.13 7.39 -4.91
CA PHE A 270 -5.73 6.63 -6.10
C PHE A 270 -6.94 5.92 -6.67
N TRP A 271 -7.07 5.90 -8.00
CA TRP A 271 -8.24 5.35 -8.68
C TRP A 271 -7.85 4.28 -9.70
N ARG A 272 -8.70 3.26 -9.84
CA ARG A 272 -8.63 2.25 -10.90
C ARG A 272 -10.03 1.75 -11.24
N ARG A 273 -10.36 1.73 -12.53
CA ARG A 273 -11.52 0.99 -13.03
C ARG A 273 -11.12 -0.46 -13.30
N VAL A 274 -11.88 -1.41 -12.78
CA VAL A 274 -11.66 -2.84 -12.97
C VAL A 274 -12.86 -3.44 -13.68
N ALA A 275 -12.64 -4.01 -14.86
CA ALA A 275 -13.68 -4.74 -15.59
C ALA A 275 -13.89 -6.13 -14.98
N ILE A 276 -15.15 -6.54 -14.85
CA ILE A 276 -15.53 -7.87 -14.37
C ILE A 276 -15.71 -8.78 -15.57
N ARG A 277 -14.75 -9.71 -15.75
CA ARG A 277 -14.63 -10.51 -16.97
C ARG A 277 -15.58 -11.71 -17.01
N ASN A 278 -15.86 -12.31 -15.86
CA ASN A 278 -16.73 -13.48 -15.77
C ASN A 278 -18.18 -13.03 -15.52
N ASN A 279 -18.71 -12.25 -16.46
CA ASN A 279 -20.06 -11.68 -16.42
C ASN A 279 -21.03 -12.33 -17.42
N GLU A 280 -20.56 -13.28 -18.23
CA GLU A 280 -21.28 -13.97 -19.32
C GLU A 280 -22.33 -15.00 -18.87
N GLY A 281 -22.59 -15.16 -17.57
CA GLY A 281 -23.45 -16.23 -17.04
C GLY A 281 -24.97 -16.06 -17.23
N ARG A 282 -25.47 -15.09 -18.00
CA ARG A 282 -26.92 -14.89 -18.18
C ARG A 282 -27.34 -14.07 -19.41
N ALA A 283 -26.62 -14.18 -20.53
CA ALA A 283 -27.18 -13.81 -21.83
C ALA A 283 -28.08 -14.96 -22.33
N ALA A 284 -29.27 -15.08 -21.74
CA ALA A 284 -30.37 -15.92 -22.24
C ALA A 284 -31.69 -15.20 -21.97
#